data_AF-T0LAE7-F1
#
_entry.id   AF-T0LAE7-F1
#
_cell.length_a   1.000
_cell.length_b   1.000
_cell.length_c   1.000
_cell.angle_alpha   90.00
_cell.angle_beta   90.00
_cell.angle_gamma   90.00
#
_symmetry.space_group_name_H-M   'P 1'
#
loop_
_entity.id
_entity.type
_entity.pdbx_description
1 polymer ?
#
loop_
_entity_poly.entity_id
_entity_poly.type
_entity_poly.pdbx_seq_one_letter_code
_entity_poly.pdbx_strand_id
1 'polypeptide(L)'
;MDDIMNFLKSMDIQMKIPNAKIFQIHFKRNRYIYDMLKSNNLSKYDYWRLVKYNLVDHNLITLWKKPGFENLCCLRCIQPIDHKFNNVCMCRIPVEFLNNEECDDCGCNGCSW
;
A
#
# COMPACT_ATOMS: atom_id res chain seq x y z
N MET A 1 16.30 9.50 11.38
CA MET A 1 14.89 9.97 11.30
C MET A 1 14.72 10.95 10.15
N ASP A 2 15.70 11.82 9.91
CA ASP A 2 15.67 12.80 8.81
C ASP A 2 15.55 12.15 7.43
N ASP A 3 16.24 11.03 7.17
CA ASP A 3 16.14 10.32 5.89
C ASP A 3 14.73 9.79 5.61
N ILE A 4 14.06 9.25 6.63
CA ILE A 4 12.67 8.79 6.52
C ILE A 4 11.75 9.97 6.21
N MET A 5 11.92 11.09 6.93
CA MET A 5 11.10 12.27 6.72
C MET A 5 11.34 12.90 5.34
N ASN A 6 12.57 12.88 4.85
CA ASN A 6 12.92 13.34 3.50
C ASN A 6 12.29 12.45 2.43
N PHE A 7 12.33 11.13 2.61
CA PHE A 7 11.66 10.18 1.74
C PHE A 7 10.13 10.37 1.73
N LEU A 8 9.50 10.47 2.91
CA LEU A 8 8.05 10.67 3.00
C LEU A 8 7.62 11.97 2.31
N LYS A 9 8.36 13.07 2.54
CA LYS A 9 8.10 14.36 1.87
C LYS A 9 8.27 14.26 0.35
N SER A 10 9.27 13.54 -0.13
CA SER A 10 9.48 13.38 -1.58
C SER A 10 8.34 12.59 -2.23
N MET A 11 7.82 11.55 -1.56
CA MET A 11 6.64 10.81 -2.02
C MET A 11 5.37 11.68 -1.99
N ASP A 12 5.18 12.49 -0.96
CA ASP A 12 4.02 13.40 -0.87
C ASP A 12 4.02 14.46 -1.98
N ILE A 13 5.21 14.92 -2.39
CA ILE A 13 5.36 15.81 -3.55
C ILE A 13 4.94 15.06 -4.83
N GLN A 14 5.37 13.80 -5.00
CA GLN A 14 4.99 13.00 -6.17
C GLN A 14 3.48 12.75 -6.26
N MET A 15 2.80 12.56 -5.13
CA MET A 15 1.34 12.38 -5.11
C MET A 15 0.56 13.62 -5.58
N LYS A 16 1.17 14.81 -5.54
CA LYS A 16 0.55 16.07 -5.97
C LYS A 16 0.72 16.35 -7.47
N ILE A 17 1.49 15.53 -8.18
CA ILE A 17 1.73 15.70 -9.63
C ILE A 17 0.45 15.28 -10.38
N PRO A 18 0.01 16.05 -11.39
CA PRO A 18 -1.12 15.65 -12.24
C PRO A 18 -0.82 14.32 -12.95
N ASN A 19 -1.82 13.44 -13.02
CA ASN A 19 -1.72 12.06 -13.56
C ASN A 19 -0.77 11.12 -12.79
N ALA A 20 -0.42 11.43 -11.54
CA ALA A 20 0.34 10.50 -10.71
C ALA A 20 -0.46 9.20 -10.46
N LYS A 21 0.22 8.04 -10.51
CA LYS A 21 -0.33 6.75 -10.04
C LYS A 21 -0.38 6.73 -8.50
N ILE A 22 -1.34 7.46 -7.91
CA ILE A 22 -1.44 7.75 -6.47
C ILE A 22 -1.34 6.49 -5.61
N PHE A 23 -2.10 5.43 -5.95
CA PHE A 23 -2.08 4.19 -5.17
C PHE A 23 -0.74 3.47 -5.20
N GLN A 24 -0.01 3.52 -6.32
CA GLN A 24 1.32 2.92 -6.40
C GLN A 24 2.34 3.67 -5.55
N ILE A 25 2.27 5.00 -5.53
CA ILE A 25 3.12 5.84 -4.67
C ILE A 25 2.76 5.59 -3.20
N HIS A 26 1.46 5.56 -2.88
CA HIS A 26 0.97 5.24 -1.55
C HIS A 26 1.45 3.85 -1.07
N PHE A 27 1.39 2.84 -1.94
CA PHE A 27 1.92 1.51 -1.65
C PHE A 27 3.41 1.56 -1.35
N LYS A 28 4.22 2.16 -2.23
CA LYS A 28 5.68 2.29 -2.04
C LYS A 28 6.04 3.00 -0.73
N ARG A 29 5.33 4.08 -0.41
CA ARG A 29 5.50 4.86 0.82
C ARG A 29 5.32 4.00 2.06
N ASN A 30 4.19 3.31 2.13
CA ASN A 30 3.86 2.46 3.28
C ASN A 30 4.76 1.23 3.34
N ARG A 31 5.14 0.66 2.19
CA ARG A 31 5.97 -0.54 2.13
C ARG A 31 7.36 -0.28 2.67
N TYR A 32 7.95 0.86 2.33
CA TYR A 32 9.22 1.29 2.90
C TYR A 32 9.19 1.34 4.43
N ILE A 33 8.15 1.92 5.01
CA ILE A 33 7.99 1.98 6.47
C ILE A 33 7.78 0.59 7.08
N TYR A 34 7.01 -0.26 6.42
CA TYR A 34 6.79 -1.65 6.87
C TYR A 34 8.09 -2.46 6.88
N ASP A 35 8.90 -2.36 5.83
CA ASP A 35 10.18 -3.07 5.73
C ASP A 35 11.19 -2.58 6.78
N MET A 36 11.18 -1.27 7.10
CA MET A 36 11.96 -0.70 8.20
C MET A 36 11.48 -1.20 9.58
N LEU A 37 10.16 -1.33 9.76
CA LEU A 37 9.58 -1.88 10.99
C LEU A 37 9.94 -3.37 11.15
N LYS A 38 9.92 -4.14 10.05
CA LYS A 38 10.30 -5.57 10.04
C LYS A 38 11.79 -5.78 10.31
N SER A 39 12.63 -4.88 9.83
CA SER A 39 14.10 -4.92 10.03
C SER A 39 14.54 -4.36 11.40
N ASN A 40 13.62 -3.97 12.29
CA ASN A 40 13.90 -3.29 13.57
C ASN A 40 14.66 -1.96 13.46
N ASN A 41 14.72 -1.35 12.26
CA ASN A 41 15.33 -0.03 12.04
C ASN A 41 14.42 1.13 12.46
N LEU A 42 13.15 0.85 12.73
CA LEU A 42 12.16 1.84 13.19
C LEU A 42 11.57 1.40 14.54
N SER A 43 11.64 2.28 15.53
CA SER A 43 11.05 2.01 16.84
C SER A 43 9.52 2.02 16.77
N LYS A 44 8.86 1.22 17.62
CA LYS A 44 7.39 1.23 17.74
C LYS A 44 6.86 2.63 18.10
N TYR A 45 7.61 3.36 18.92
CA TYR A 45 7.26 4.71 19.34
C TYR A 45 7.26 5.69 18.16
N ASP A 46 8.30 5.66 17.32
CA ASP A 46 8.38 6.51 16.13
C ASP A 46 7.34 6.12 15.09
N TYR A 47 7.07 4.82 14.92
CA TYR A 47 5.97 4.36 14.07
C TYR A 47 4.61 4.96 14.49
N TRP A 48 4.27 4.90 15.78
CA TRP A 48 3.03 5.50 16.29
C TRP A 48 2.99 7.02 16.09
N ARG A 49 4.13 7.69 16.17
CA ARG A 49 4.24 9.12 15.85
C ARG A 49 3.93 9.39 14.37
N LEU A 50 4.46 8.58 13.45
CA LEU A 50 4.16 8.70 12.01
C LEU A 50 2.68 8.47 11.71
N VAL A 51 2.06 7.47 12.37
CA VAL A 51 0.62 7.20 12.26
C VAL A 51 -0.20 8.39 12.76
N LYS A 52 0.18 8.99 13.91
CA LYS A 52 -0.49 10.18 14.47
C LYS A 52 -0.48 11.37 13.52
N TYR A 53 0.59 11.52 12.73
CA TYR A 53 0.72 12.58 11.73
C TYR A 53 0.12 12.21 10.35
N ASN A 54 -0.58 11.08 10.23
CA ASN A 54 -1.17 10.59 8.97
C ASN A 54 -0.15 10.42 7.82
N LEU A 55 1.12 10.17 8.15
CA LEU A 55 2.16 9.94 7.16
C LEU A 55 2.16 8.49 6.65
N VAL A 56 1.48 7.61 7.38
CA VAL A 56 1.47 6.17 7.16
C VAL A 56 0.06 5.64 7.37
N ASP A 57 -0.36 4.76 6.47
CA ASP A 57 -1.62 4.03 6.54
C ASP A 57 -1.47 2.80 7.45
N HIS A 58 -1.92 2.96 8.68
CA HIS A 58 -1.89 1.91 9.69
C HIS A 58 -2.74 0.69 9.30
N ASN A 59 -3.86 0.88 8.61
CA ASN A 59 -4.79 -0.19 8.27
C ASN A 59 -4.16 -1.11 7.22
N LEU A 60 -3.55 -0.51 6.19
CA LEU A 60 -2.84 -1.26 5.15
C LEU A 60 -1.67 -2.07 5.74
N ILE A 61 -0.85 -1.46 6.60
CA ILE A 61 0.26 -2.15 7.26
C ILE A 61 -0.22 -3.28 8.18
N THR A 62 -1.35 -3.09 8.86
CA THR A 62 -1.94 -4.13 9.71
C THR A 62 -2.38 -5.33 8.89
N LEU A 63 -2.92 -5.12 7.69
CA LEU A 63 -3.29 -6.21 6.78
C LEU A 63 -2.06 -6.96 6.28
N TRP A 64 -0.94 -6.29 5.97
CA TRP A 64 0.29 -6.96 5.54
C TRP A 64 0.90 -7.92 6.58
N LYS A 65 0.48 -7.83 7.85
CA LYS A 65 0.86 -8.77 8.90
C LYS A 65 -0.02 -10.03 8.94
N LYS A 66 -1.16 -10.02 8.25
CA LYS A 66 -2.08 -11.16 8.18
C LYS A 66 -1.69 -12.07 7.00
N PRO A 67 -1.79 -13.40 7.17
CA PRO A 67 -1.49 -14.33 6.10
C PRO A 67 -2.41 -14.12 4.90
N GLY A 68 -1.84 -14.17 3.70
CA GLY A 68 -2.57 -13.99 2.43
C GLY A 68 -2.77 -12.54 1.99
N PHE A 69 -2.30 -11.57 2.77
CA PHE A 69 -2.37 -10.14 2.44
C PHE A 69 -0.99 -9.48 2.36
N GLU A 70 0.10 -10.24 2.39
CA GLU A 70 1.47 -9.74 2.48
C GLU A 70 1.85 -8.77 1.34
N ASN A 71 1.24 -8.97 0.17
CA ASN A 71 1.47 -8.18 -1.05
C ASN A 71 0.24 -7.36 -1.48
N LEU A 72 -0.66 -7.05 -0.55
CA LEU A 72 -1.87 -6.26 -0.83
C LEU A 72 -1.52 -4.86 -1.37
N CYS A 73 -2.06 -4.49 -2.53
CA CYS A 73 -1.77 -3.24 -3.22
C CYS A 73 -2.44 -2.01 -2.59
N CYS A 74 -3.72 -2.10 -2.22
CA CYS A 74 -4.49 -1.03 -1.58
C CYS A 74 -5.70 -1.60 -0.83
N LEU A 75 -6.32 -0.77 0.02
CA LEU A 75 -7.51 -1.16 0.78
C LEU A 75 -8.76 -1.32 -0.10
N ARG A 76 -8.86 -0.55 -1.18
CA ARG A 76 -10.02 -0.58 -2.07
C ARG A 76 -10.21 -1.94 -2.73
N CYS A 77 -9.11 -2.58 -3.14
CA CYS A 77 -9.15 -3.86 -3.85
C CYS A 77 -9.71 -5.04 -3.05
N ILE A 78 -9.87 -4.90 -1.73
CA ILE A 78 -10.44 -5.93 -0.85
C ILE A 78 -11.83 -5.55 -0.33
N GLN A 79 -12.33 -4.35 -0.64
CA GLN A 79 -13.62 -3.85 -0.17
C GLN A 79 -14.70 -4.22 -1.19
N PRO A 80 -15.57 -5.22 -0.91
CA PRO A 80 -16.52 -5.68 -1.93
C PRO A 80 -17.51 -4.57 -2.34
N ILE A 81 -17.85 -3.69 -1.40
CA ILE A 81 -18.80 -2.59 -1.60
C ILE A 81 -18.35 -1.56 -2.65
N ASP A 82 -17.04 -1.48 -2.92
CA ASP A 82 -16.48 -0.56 -3.91
C ASP A 82 -16.54 -1.12 -5.33
N HIS A 83 -16.94 -2.38 -5.49
CA HIS A 83 -16.98 -3.09 -6.77
C HIS A 83 -18.41 -3.41 -7.21
N LYS A 84 -18.68 -3.30 -8.52
CA LYS A 84 -20.03 -3.43 -9.12
C LYS A 84 -20.78 -4.73 -8.76
N PHE A 85 -20.05 -5.79 -8.44
CA PHE A 85 -20.62 -7.13 -8.18
C PHE A 85 -20.41 -7.60 -6.73
N ASN A 86 -20.08 -6.71 -5.78
CA ASN A 86 -19.77 -7.09 -4.40
C ASN A 86 -18.72 -8.21 -4.29
N ASN A 87 -17.74 -8.19 -5.20
CA ASN A 87 -16.64 -9.14 -5.26
C ASN A 87 -15.32 -8.43 -4.94
N VAL A 88 -14.26 -9.19 -4.68
CA VAL A 88 -12.90 -8.63 -4.57
C VAL A 88 -12.37 -8.22 -5.94
N CYS A 89 -11.41 -7.30 -5.95
CA CYS A 89 -10.77 -6.85 -7.18
C CYS A 89 -10.01 -7.99 -7.88
N MET A 90 -9.91 -7.91 -9.21
CA MET A 90 -9.18 -8.89 -10.03
C MET A 90 -7.73 -9.10 -9.58
N CYS A 91 -7.07 -8.11 -8.98
CA CYS A 91 -5.68 -8.29 -8.52
C CYS A 91 -5.55 -9.35 -7.42
N ARG A 92 -6.64 -9.67 -6.71
CA ARG A 92 -6.66 -10.69 -5.65
C ARG A 92 -6.80 -12.10 -6.20
N ILE A 93 -6.80 -12.28 -7.51
CA ILE A 93 -6.72 -13.57 -8.19
C ILE A 93 -5.22 -13.95 -8.32
N PRO A 94 -4.85 -15.24 -8.19
CA PRO A 94 -3.48 -15.67 -8.41
C PRO A 94 -2.96 -15.26 -9.79
N VAL A 95 -1.70 -14.85 -9.86
CA VAL A 95 -1.08 -14.26 -11.06
C VAL A 95 -1.12 -15.20 -12.26
N GLU A 96 -1.10 -16.51 -12.03
CA GLU A 96 -1.20 -17.56 -13.06
C GLU A 96 -2.49 -17.48 -13.89
N PHE A 97 -3.56 -16.90 -13.33
CA PHE A 97 -4.85 -16.72 -14.00
C PHE A 97 -5.05 -15.29 -14.53
N LEU A 98 -4.06 -14.40 -14.37
CA LEU A 98 -4.12 -13.03 -14.87
C LEU A 98 -3.56 -12.94 -16.29
N ASN A 99 -4.32 -12.30 -17.18
CA ASN A 99 -3.89 -12.05 -18.57
C ASN A 99 -2.95 -10.82 -18.70
N ASN A 100 -2.10 -10.57 -17.70
CA ASN A 100 -1.24 -9.37 -17.61
C ASN A 100 -1.99 -8.04 -17.62
N GLU A 101 -3.27 -8.02 -17.23
CA GLU A 101 -4.07 -6.81 -17.15
C GLU A 101 -3.81 -6.03 -15.86
N GLU A 102 -3.71 -4.69 -15.97
CA GLU A 102 -3.61 -3.77 -14.84
C GLU A 102 -4.98 -3.62 -14.16
N CYS A 103 -5.00 -3.62 -12.83
CA CYS A 103 -6.20 -3.29 -12.06
C CYS A 103 -6.70 -1.86 -12.34
N ASP A 104 -7.99 -1.68 -12.64
CA ASP A 104 -8.60 -0.37 -12.90
C ASP A 104 -8.48 0.63 -11.73
N ASP A 105 -8.50 0.15 -10.48
CA ASP A 105 -8.49 1.01 -9.29
C ASP A 105 -7.11 1.55 -8.94
N CYS A 106 -6.08 0.68 -8.95
CA CYS A 106 -4.75 1.02 -8.46
C CYS A 106 -3.60 0.75 -9.45
N GLY A 107 -3.89 0.12 -10.59
CA GLY A 107 -2.91 -0.19 -11.63
C GLY A 107 -1.88 -1.23 -11.20
N CYS A 108 -2.24 -2.21 -10.36
CA CYS A 108 -1.36 -3.32 -10.00
C CYS A 108 -1.64 -4.58 -10.85
N ASN A 109 -0.64 -5.45 -10.98
CA ASN A 109 -0.68 -6.65 -11.84
C ASN A 109 -0.73 -7.96 -11.03
N GLY A 110 -1.52 -7.96 -9.95
CA GLY A 110 -1.59 -9.07 -9.02
C GLY A 110 -1.08 -8.68 -7.63
N CYS A 111 -1.91 -9.01 -6.65
CA CYS A 111 -1.75 -8.66 -5.25
C CYS A 111 -2.15 -9.85 -4.35
N SER A 112 -2.43 -11.03 -4.94
CA SER A 112 -2.98 -12.21 -4.26
C SER A 112 -1.94 -12.93 -3.39
N TRP A 113 -0.73 -13.12 -3.92
CA TRP A 113 0.40 -13.76 -3.26
C TRP A 113 1.65 -13.55 -4.11
#